data_AF-A0AA39KQ51-F1
#
_entry.id   AF-A0AA39KQ51-F1
#
_cell.length_a   1.000
_cell.length_b   1.000
_cell.length_c   1.000
_cell.angle_alpha   90.00
_cell.angle_beta   90.00
_cell.angle_gamma   90.00
#
_symmetry.space_group_name_H-M   'P 1'
#
loop_
_entity.id
_entity.type
_entity.pdbx_description
1 polymer ?
#
loop_
_entity_poly.entity_id
_entity_poly.type
_entity_poly.pdbx_seq_one_letter_code
_entity_poly.pdbx_strand_id
1 'polypeptide(L)'
;MAAREETNLDISLIKKQFLCGMQIDQINLHKQIDIVQQREIFNNTINDKLVKKYPIKPAYQQEFLRKIVQNLENNNEDIDDELYEVLCKFLSTNDTSTTHYRHFLMKNHSQKVDRIIIKESKSIISEGTTGLCSWQ
;
A
#
# COMPACT_ATOMS: atom_id res chain seq x y z
N MET A 1 -32.33 -2.71 18.43
CA MET A 1 -31.45 -3.83 18.06
C MET A 1 -31.36 -3.83 16.54
N ALA A 2 -30.56 -2.91 15.98
CA ALA A 2 -30.47 -2.71 14.54
C ALA A 2 -29.53 -3.77 13.96
N ALA A 3 -30.02 -4.49 12.95
CA ALA A 3 -29.23 -5.44 12.17
C ALA A 3 -27.99 -4.73 11.62
N ARG A 4 -26.81 -5.26 11.95
CA ARG A 4 -25.53 -4.80 11.42
C ARG A 4 -25.52 -5.17 9.93
N GLU A 5 -25.51 -4.18 9.04
CA GLU A 5 -25.12 -4.40 7.66
C GLU A 5 -23.65 -4.82 7.66
N GLU A 6 -23.40 -6.12 7.51
CA GLU A 6 -22.08 -6.67 7.21
C GLU A 6 -21.67 -6.20 5.81
N THR A 7 -21.12 -4.99 5.72
CA THR A 7 -20.37 -4.57 4.55
C THR A 7 -19.10 -5.41 4.51
N ASN A 8 -19.10 -6.45 3.68
CA ASN A 8 -17.97 -7.36 3.53
C ASN A 8 -16.76 -6.60 2.97
N LEU A 9 -15.67 -6.56 3.72
CA LEU A 9 -14.43 -5.87 3.38
C LEU A 9 -13.77 -6.53 2.17
N ASP A 10 -13.67 -5.81 1.05
CA ASP A 10 -13.01 -6.34 -0.14
C ASP A 10 -11.48 -6.18 -0.05
N ILE A 11 -10.84 -7.18 0.55
CA ILE A 11 -9.37 -7.27 0.67
C ILE A 11 -8.68 -7.20 -0.70
N SER A 12 -9.32 -7.73 -1.76
CA SER A 12 -8.75 -7.72 -3.11
C SER A 12 -8.71 -6.31 -3.70
N LEU A 13 -9.73 -5.50 -3.40
CA LEU A 13 -9.79 -4.09 -3.77
C LEU A 13 -8.72 -3.30 -3.02
N ILE A 14 -8.61 -3.45 -1.70
CA ILE A 14 -7.60 -2.76 -0.89
C ILE A 14 -6.19 -3.09 -1.37
N LYS A 15 -5.92 -4.39 -1.60
CA LYS A 15 -4.66 -4.86 -2.19
C LYS A 15 -4.35 -4.15 -3.50
N LYS A 16 -5.32 -4.07 -4.41
CA LYS A 16 -5.14 -3.40 -5.70
C LYS A 16 -4.88 -1.90 -5.52
N GLN A 17 -5.65 -1.23 -4.67
CA GLN A 17 -5.50 0.21 -4.41
C GLN A 17 -4.11 0.52 -3.84
N PHE A 18 -3.68 -0.24 -2.83
CA PHE A 18 -2.35 -0.12 -2.22
C PHE A 18 -1.22 -0.37 -3.23
N LEU A 19 -1.27 -1.51 -3.94
CA LEU A 19 -0.18 -1.89 -4.86
C LEU A 19 -0.02 -0.89 -6.00
N CYS A 20 -1.13 -0.38 -6.54
CA CYS A 20 -1.13 0.62 -7.61
C CYS A 20 -0.79 2.05 -7.13
N GLY A 21 -0.48 2.25 -5.85
CA GLY A 21 -0.09 3.55 -5.31
C GLY A 21 -1.22 4.58 -5.29
N MET A 22 -2.47 4.15 -5.07
CA MET A 22 -3.60 5.04 -4.88
C MET A 22 -3.35 5.98 -3.69
N GLN A 23 -3.82 7.23 -3.77
CA GLN A 23 -3.72 8.17 -2.66
C GLN A 23 -4.32 7.56 -1.39
N ILE A 24 -3.62 7.69 -0.27
CA ILE A 24 -3.97 7.03 1.00
C ILE A 24 -5.40 7.35 1.43
N ASP A 25 -5.85 8.58 1.22
CA ASP A 25 -7.23 9.01 1.56
C ASP A 25 -8.32 8.35 0.73
N GLN A 26 -7.99 7.84 -0.45
CA GLN A 26 -8.92 7.19 -1.38
C GLN A 26 -8.97 5.67 -1.22
N ILE A 27 -8.13 5.09 -0.35
CA ILE A 27 -8.17 3.64 -0.09
C ILE A 27 -9.42 3.32 0.71
N ASN A 28 -10.17 2.32 0.25
CA ASN A 28 -11.44 1.91 0.85
C ASN A 28 -11.21 1.06 2.10
N LEU A 29 -10.95 1.72 3.22
CA LEU A 29 -10.99 1.09 4.54
C LEU A 29 -12.43 1.14 5.07
N HIS A 30 -12.92 0.01 5.57
CA HIS A 30 -14.21 -0.01 6.26
C HIS A 30 -14.08 0.68 7.62
N LYS A 31 -15.20 1.18 8.14
CA LYS A 31 -15.22 1.85 9.45
C LYS A 31 -14.77 0.90 10.56
N GLN A 32 -15.22 -0.36 10.50
CA GLN A 32 -14.86 -1.38 11.46
C GLN A 32 -14.04 -2.47 10.77
N ILE A 33 -12.90 -2.83 11.36
CA ILE A 33 -11.96 -3.81 10.83
C ILE A 33 -11.52 -4.72 11.99
N ASP A 34 -12.02 -5.96 11.99
CA ASP A 34 -11.63 -6.93 13.01
C ASP A 34 -10.16 -7.37 12.89
N ILE A 35 -9.66 -8.07 13.90
CA ILE A 35 -8.27 -8.52 13.96
C ILE A 35 -7.87 -9.44 12.80
N VAL A 36 -8.82 -10.23 12.28
CA VAL A 36 -8.58 -11.17 11.18
C VAL A 36 -8.40 -10.37 9.89
N GLN A 37 -9.28 -9.39 9.66
CA GLN A 37 -9.23 -8.47 8.53
C GLN A 37 -7.97 -7.61 8.54
N GLN A 38 -7.53 -7.14 9.72
CA GLN A 38 -6.25 -6.41 9.86
C GLN A 38 -5.08 -7.26 9.34
N ARG A 39 -5.00 -8.53 9.74
CA ARG A 39 -3.97 -9.47 9.28
C ARG A 39 -4.09 -9.76 7.79
N GLU A 40 -5.30 -9.89 7.26
CA GLU A 40 -5.53 -10.11 5.83
C GLU A 40 -5.07 -8.90 5.00
N ILE A 41 -5.39 -7.68 5.44
CA ILE A 41 -4.89 -6.45 4.80
C ILE A 41 -3.37 -6.44 4.84
N PHE A 42 -2.76 -6.65 6.01
CA PHE A 42 -1.31 -6.62 6.20
C PHE A 42 -0.59 -7.64 5.31
N ASN A 43 -1.08 -8.89 5.28
CA ASN A 43 -0.53 -9.98 4.47
C ASN A 43 -0.69 -9.78 2.96
N ASN A 44 -1.74 -9.08 2.53
CA ASN A 44 -1.96 -8.77 1.12
C ASN A 44 -1.28 -7.49 0.64
N THR A 45 -0.71 -6.69 1.55
CA THR A 45 -0.11 -5.39 1.24
C THR A 45 1.38 -5.37 1.59
N ILE A 46 1.74 -4.98 2.81
CA ILE A 46 3.12 -4.73 3.23
C ILE A 46 3.90 -6.04 3.43
N ASN A 47 3.24 -7.08 3.92
CA ASN A 47 3.85 -8.39 4.12
C ASN A 47 3.75 -9.29 2.87
N ASP A 48 3.22 -8.77 1.75
CA ASP A 48 3.23 -9.46 0.46
C ASP A 48 4.68 -9.76 0.03
N LYS A 49 4.93 -11.01 -0.36
CA LYS A 49 6.27 -11.51 -0.71
C LYS A 49 6.97 -10.65 -1.78
N LEU A 50 6.23 -10.15 -2.77
CA LEU A 50 6.81 -9.33 -3.83
C LEU A 50 7.00 -7.88 -3.39
N VAL A 51 6.17 -7.34 -2.50
CA VAL A 51 6.42 -6.04 -1.86
C VAL A 51 7.69 -6.10 -1.01
N LYS A 52 7.90 -7.17 -0.23
CA LYS A 52 9.15 -7.33 0.53
C LYS A 52 10.38 -7.44 -0.38
N LYS A 53 10.27 -8.10 -1.54
CA LYS A 53 11.37 -8.26 -2.50
C LYS A 53 11.62 -6.99 -3.32
N TYR A 54 10.56 -6.27 -3.68
CA TYR A 54 10.58 -5.07 -4.51
C TYR A 54 9.79 -3.97 -3.76
N PRO A 55 10.41 -3.29 -2.78
CA PRO A 55 9.68 -2.42 -1.86
C PRO A 55 9.05 -1.22 -2.55
N ILE A 56 7.76 -1.01 -2.27
CA ILE A 56 7.08 0.25 -2.54
C ILE A 56 7.71 1.36 -1.69
N LYS A 57 7.60 2.62 -2.12
CA LYS A 57 8.12 3.79 -1.40
C LYS A 57 7.84 3.68 0.12
N PRO A 58 8.87 3.63 0.99
CA PRO A 58 8.68 3.43 2.43
C PRO A 58 7.72 4.44 3.07
N ALA A 59 7.83 5.72 2.71
CA ALA A 59 6.90 6.75 3.19
C ALA A 59 5.43 6.45 2.85
N TYR A 60 5.15 5.86 1.68
CA TYR A 60 3.78 5.46 1.32
C TYR A 60 3.27 4.31 2.19
N GLN A 61 4.10 3.30 2.43
CA GLN A 61 3.76 2.18 3.30
C GLN A 61 3.51 2.65 4.75
N GLN A 62 4.31 3.60 5.22
CA GLN A 62 4.18 4.20 6.54
C GLN A 62 2.86 4.99 6.69
N GLU A 63 2.52 5.83 5.72
CA GLU A 63 1.24 6.56 5.73
C GLU A 63 0.03 5.62 5.63
N PHE A 64 0.15 4.53 4.86
CA PHE A 64 -0.88 3.50 4.79
C PHE A 64 -1.13 2.84 6.16
N LEU A 65 -0.06 2.42 6.86
CA LEU A 65 -0.19 1.85 8.21
C LEU A 65 -0.77 2.85 9.20
N ARG A 66 -0.34 4.12 9.16
CA ARG A 66 -0.92 5.18 9.99
C ARG A 66 -2.42 5.31 9.77
N LYS A 67 -2.88 5.30 8.52
CA LYS A 67 -4.31 5.38 8.21
C LYS A 67 -5.09 4.22 8.83
N ILE A 68 -4.55 3.00 8.76
CA ILE A 68 -5.18 1.82 9.37
C ILE A 68 -5.25 2.01 10.89
N VAL A 69 -4.12 2.30 11.55
CA VAL A 69 -4.07 2.47 13.01
C VAL A 69 -5.01 3.58 13.46
N GLN A 70 -4.99 4.74 12.81
CA GLN A 70 -5.91 5.84 13.13
C GLN A 70 -7.37 5.45 12.95
N ASN A 71 -7.70 4.65 11.93
CA ASN A 71 -9.05 4.13 11.76
C ASN A 71 -9.46 3.22 12.93
N LEU A 72 -8.59 2.31 13.35
CA LEU A 72 -8.84 1.42 14.50
C LEU A 72 -9.01 2.22 15.80
N GLU A 73 -8.10 3.16 16.07
CA GLU A 73 -8.15 4.05 17.24
C GLU A 73 -9.46 4.86 17.28
N ASN A 74 -9.86 5.46 16.16
CA ASN A 74 -11.10 6.25 16.08
C ASN A 74 -12.37 5.42 16.32
N ASN A 75 -12.31 4.10 16.08
CA ASN A 75 -13.43 3.19 16.29
C ASN A 75 -13.32 2.39 17.61
N ASN A 76 -12.29 2.66 18.44
CA ASN A 76 -11.97 1.92 19.66
C ASN A 76 -11.82 0.41 19.42
N GLU A 77 -11.16 0.04 18.32
CA GLU A 77 -10.87 -1.36 17.98
C GLU A 77 -9.48 -1.77 18.47
N ASP A 78 -9.35 -3.04 18.85
CA ASP A 78 -8.05 -3.64 19.18
C ASP A 78 -7.14 -3.65 17.95
N ILE A 79 -5.87 -3.32 18.16
CA ILE A 79 -4.85 -3.27 17.10
C ILE A 79 -4.01 -4.54 17.18
N ASP A 80 -3.82 -5.20 16.04
CA ASP A 80 -2.91 -6.35 15.95
C ASP A 80 -1.46 -5.94 16.25
N ASP A 81 -0.83 -6.67 17.18
CA ASP A 81 0.52 -6.38 17.66
C ASP A 81 1.55 -6.37 16.51
N GLU A 82 1.43 -7.28 15.54
CA GLU A 82 2.37 -7.36 14.41
C GLU A 82 2.26 -6.11 13.52
N LEU A 83 1.03 -5.64 13.27
CA LEU A 83 0.77 -4.42 12.51
C LEU A 83 1.39 -3.20 13.21
N TYR A 84 1.21 -3.10 14.53
CA TYR A 84 1.75 -2.01 15.33
C TYR A 84 3.29 -2.03 15.39
N GLU A 85 3.88 -3.20 15.61
CA GLU A 85 5.34 -3.38 15.58
C GLU A 85 5.95 -2.94 14.26
N VAL A 86 5.31 -3.27 13.14
CA VAL A 86 5.79 -2.90 11.81
C VAL A 86 5.71 -1.39 11.61
N LEU A 87 4.64 -0.74 12.08
CA LEU A 87 4.56 0.72 12.08
C LEU A 87 5.72 1.33 12.88
N CYS A 88 6.00 0.85 14.08
CA CYS A 88 7.14 1.32 14.89
C CYS A 88 8.49 1.14 14.17
N LYS A 89 8.69 0.02 13.48
CA LYS A 89 9.89 -0.25 12.66
C LYS A 89 10.02 0.77 11.53
N PHE A 90 8.92 1.11 10.83
CA PHE A 90 8.93 2.16 9.82
C PHE A 90 9.24 3.54 10.41
N LEU A 91 8.68 3.88 11.57
CA LEU A 91 8.93 5.15 12.24
C LEU A 91 10.39 5.35 12.65
N SER A 92 11.06 4.25 12.99
CA SER A 92 12.45 4.24 13.43
C SER A 92 13.45 4.17 12.28
N THR A 93 12.98 3.88 11.06
CA THR A 93 13.84 3.69 9.89
C THR A 93 13.90 4.97 9.06
N ASN A 94 15.10 5.54 8.93
CA ASN A 94 15.33 6.60 7.95
C ASN A 94 15.48 5.99 6.55
N ASP A 95 14.56 6.33 5.64
CA ASP A 95 14.59 5.87 4.26
C ASP A 95 15.71 6.57 3.47
N THR A 96 16.87 5.92 3.41
CA THR A 96 18.04 6.35 2.63
C THR A 96 18.05 5.80 1.19
N SER A 97 17.03 5.03 0.79
CA SER A 97 17.01 4.43 -0.54
C SER A 97 16.95 5.49 -1.64
N THR A 98 17.72 5.31 -2.71
CA THR A 98 17.68 6.18 -3.90
C THR A 98 16.65 5.72 -4.92
N THR A 99 16.07 4.53 -4.74
CA THR A 99 15.10 3.93 -5.66
C THR A 99 14.01 3.20 -4.90
N HIS A 100 12.82 3.12 -5.48
CA HIS A 100 11.69 2.34 -4.97
C HIS A 100 10.99 1.63 -6.13
N TYR A 101 10.00 0.81 -5.85
CA TYR A 101 9.23 0.10 -6.86
C TYR A 101 7.76 0.56 -6.88
N ARG A 102 7.15 0.53 -8.06
CA ARG A 102 5.69 0.60 -8.21
C ARG A 102 5.18 -0.72 -8.76
N HIS A 103 4.03 -1.14 -8.27
CA HIS A 103 3.36 -2.35 -8.74
C HIS A 103 2.08 -1.96 -9.47
N PHE A 104 1.73 -2.71 -10.49
CA PHE A 104 0.48 -2.53 -11.22
C PHE A 104 -0.19 -3.88 -11.34
N LEU A 105 -1.44 -3.98 -10.89
CA LEU A 105 -2.28 -5.15 -11.13
C LEU A 105 -3.16 -4.89 -12.34
N MET A 106 -2.99 -5.69 -13.39
CA MET A 106 -3.74 -5.59 -14.63
C MET A 106 -4.49 -6.89 -14.87
N LYS A 107 -5.75 -6.80 -15.29
CA LYS A 107 -6.49 -7.96 -15.79
C LYS A 107 -6.21 -8.08 -17.28
N ASN A 108 -5.76 -9.26 -17.71
CA ASN A 108 -5.63 -9.54 -19.13
C ASN A 108 -6.96 -10.02 -19.72
N HIS A 109 -6.99 -10.24 -21.04
CA HIS A 109 -8.20 -10.69 -21.75
C HIS A 109 -8.75 -12.03 -21.23
N SER A 110 -7.91 -12.86 -20.62
CA SER A 110 -8.30 -14.13 -19.98
C SER A 110 -8.78 -13.96 -18.53
N GLN A 111 -9.02 -12.73 -18.07
CA GLN A 111 -9.39 -12.39 -16.68
C GLN A 111 -8.36 -12.78 -15.62
N LYS A 112 -7.15 -13.18 -16.03
CA LYS A 112 -6.05 -13.45 -15.11
C LYS A 112 -5.42 -12.12 -14.69
N VAL A 113 -5.12 -12.00 -13.40
CA VAL A 113 -4.45 -10.83 -12.83
C VAL A 113 -2.95 -10.99 -13.00
N ASP A 114 -2.36 -10.14 -13.83
CA ASP A 114 -0.93 -10.01 -14.01
C ASP A 114 -0.39 -8.86 -13.15
N ARG A 115 0.83 -9.01 -12.65
CA ARG A 115 1.51 -8.01 -11.81
C ARG A 115 2.76 -7.50 -12.50
N ILE A 116 2.76 -6.22 -12.84
CA ILE A 116 3.91 -5.52 -13.40
C ILE A 116 4.63 -4.78 -12.27
N ILE A 117 5.96 -4.80 -12.26
CA ILE A 117 6.79 -4.16 -11.24
C ILE A 117 7.80 -3.25 -11.95
N ILE A 118 7.80 -1.97 -11.60
CA ILE A 118 8.66 -0.95 -12.21
C ILE A 118 9.58 -0.39 -11.13
N LYS A 119 10.87 -0.28 -11.41
CA LYS A 119 11.85 0.38 -10.53
C LYS A 119 11.93 1.86 -10.88
N GLU A 120 11.80 2.72 -9.88
CA GLU A 120 11.85 4.18 -10.03
C GLU A 120 12.94 4.79 -9.17
N SER A 121 13.69 5.73 -9.75
CA SER A 121 14.71 6.50 -9.05
C SER A 121 14.11 7.75 -8.39
N LYS A 122 14.62 8.10 -7.20
CA LYS A 122 14.31 9.36 -6.50
C LYS A 122 15.13 10.54 -7.03
N SER A 123 16.08 10.31 -7.92
CA SER A 123 16.87 11.37 -8.55
C SER A 123 15.94 12.29 -9.34
N ILE A 124 15.72 13.49 -8.82
CA ILE A 124 15.43 14.66 -9.66
C ILE A 124 16.52 14.68 -10.73
N ILE A 125 16.13 14.88 -11.99
CA ILE A 125 17.04 15.02 -13.12
C ILE A 125 18.05 16.13 -12.77
N SER A 126 19.20 15.76 -12.21
CA SER A 126 20.22 16.68 -11.70
C SER A 126 21.34 16.89 -12.70
N GLU A 127 21.33 16.17 -13.82
CA GLU A 127 22.38 16.19 -14.85
C GLU A 127 21.80 16.42 -16.25
N GLY A 128 21.02 17.50 -16.40
CA GLY A 128 20.61 18.00 -17.71
C GLY A 128 19.51 17.18 -18.40
N THR A 129 18.50 17.86 -18.90
CA THR A 129 17.62 17.28 -19.92
C THR A 129 18.46 17.13 -21.20
N THR A 130 18.85 15.92 -21.59
CA THR A 130 19.30 15.69 -22.96
C THR A 130 18.15 16.12 -23.88
N GLY A 131 18.47 17.03 -24.80
CA GLY A 131 17.50 17.75 -25.63
C GLY A 131 16.38 16.86 -26.16
N LEU A 132 15.15 17.31 -25.92
CA LEU A 132 13.97 16.88 -26.67
C LEU A 132 14.20 17.18 -28.15
N CYS A 133 14.83 16.25 -28.86
CA CYS A 133 14.70 16.17 -30.31
C CYS A 133 13.30 15.60 -30.58
N SER A 134 12.33 16.49 -30.80
CA SER A 134 11.11 16.13 -31.49
C SER A 134 11.50 15.65 -32.88
N TRP A 135 11.21 14.39 -33.19
CA TRP A 135 11.34 13.87 -34.55
C TRP A 135 10.49 14.75 -35.48
N GLN A 136 11.13 15.43 -36.43
CA GLN A 136 10.51 15.94 -37.65
C GLN A 136 10.77 14.94 -38.77
#